data_AF-A0A415EYU2-F1
#
_entry.id   AF-A0A415EYU2-F1
#
_cell.length_a   1.000
_cell.length_b   1.000
_cell.length_c   1.000
_cell.angle_alpha   90.00
_cell.angle_beta   90.00
_cell.angle_gamma   90.00
#
_symmetry.space_group_name_H-M   'P 1'
#
loop_
_entity.id
_entity.type
_entity.pdbx_description
1 polymer ?
#
loop_
_entity_poly.entity_id
_entity_poly.type
_entity_poly.pdbx_seq_one_letter_code
_entity_poly.pdbx_strand_id
1 'polypeptide(L)'
;MKDIYELVPKEEVPSEVVDDLDNFFSVCIDLCVVYYGNNNNSLSEALPKFIKNEKKPRYVSVDFQAGANAHYVTSTHRDNNGEAFEQIDEKSAMNISEEKLKSGEYFDYRFLKTAAELVLLEEEAKGNLRVREFTSTLMTRLDVFLYNAECKFMKETNCRYENEDDYLAKVFGISEESNETQLICIDSSEVGTDVLELMTSVVSRILFDYRKKQKGEKRRKHPVHLILDEAHRYIRKDTEYIMRENIFEKIAREGRKYSLFLMISSQRPSELSQTVLSQCGNYIVHRIQNEIDLNYIYSVLPYFSSDYVNKIKQAVPGEALIFGNCVPMPLMVKIEQASPDPNSKNCEIDKEWFKISLHDKNN
;
A
#
# COMPACT_ATOMS: atom_id res chain seq x y z
N MET A 1 -49.67 20.45 5.82
CA MET A 1 -49.09 21.56 6.60
C MET A 1 -49.72 21.51 7.97
N LYS A 2 -48.94 21.38 9.05
CA LYS A 2 -49.41 21.86 10.36
C LYS A 2 -49.45 23.39 10.23
N ASP A 3 -50.58 24.00 10.58
CA ASP A 3 -50.74 25.44 10.54
C ASP A 3 -49.60 26.09 11.32
N ILE A 4 -48.79 26.93 10.68
CA ILE A 4 -47.74 27.72 11.33
C ILE A 4 -48.34 28.55 12.48
N TYR A 5 -49.64 28.85 12.43
CA TYR A 5 -50.42 29.49 13.49
C TYR A 5 -50.49 28.71 14.81
N GLU A 6 -50.14 27.40 14.84
CA GLU A 6 -50.04 26.62 16.09
C GLU A 6 -48.69 26.83 16.81
N LEU A 7 -47.67 27.34 16.13
CA LEU A 7 -46.32 27.51 16.68
C LEU A 7 -46.06 28.89 17.30
N VAL A 8 -46.98 29.84 17.11
CA VAL A 8 -46.87 31.19 17.66
C VAL A 8 -47.84 31.32 18.85
N PRO A 9 -47.36 31.53 20.09
CA PRO A 9 -48.23 31.80 21.22
C PRO A 9 -49.00 33.10 20.95
N LYS A 10 -50.32 32.98 20.69
CA LYS A 10 -51.19 34.11 20.31
C LYS A 10 -51.31 35.21 21.36
N GLU A 11 -50.74 35.01 22.55
CA GLU A 11 -50.85 35.93 23.68
C GLU A 11 -49.68 36.93 23.79
N GLU A 12 -48.58 36.76 23.03
CA GLU A 12 -47.37 37.60 23.16
C GLU A 12 -47.07 38.51 21.95
N VAL A 13 -47.81 38.38 20.85
CA VAL A 13 -47.51 39.11 19.60
C VAL A 13 -48.67 40.05 19.25
N PRO A 14 -48.43 41.37 19.08
CA PRO A 14 -49.46 42.32 18.67
C PRO A 14 -50.13 41.88 17.35
N SER A 15 -51.45 42.04 17.25
CA SER A 15 -52.23 41.61 16.08
C SER A 15 -51.72 42.22 14.76
N GLU A 16 -51.24 43.46 14.80
CA GLU A 16 -50.65 44.15 13.65
C GLU A 16 -49.40 43.43 13.08
N VAL A 17 -48.59 42.81 13.95
CA VAL A 17 -47.39 42.07 13.53
C VAL A 17 -47.77 40.71 12.93
N VAL A 18 -48.85 40.09 13.42
CA VAL A 18 -49.38 38.85 12.85
C VAL A 18 -49.96 39.11 11.47
N ASP A 19 -50.71 40.20 11.32
CA ASP A 19 -51.29 40.62 10.03
C ASP A 19 -50.20 40.99 9.01
N ASP A 20 -49.13 41.68 9.43
CA ASP A 20 -47.97 42.00 8.58
C ASP A 20 -47.18 40.74 8.19
N LEU A 21 -47.03 39.77 9.09
CA LEU A 21 -46.40 38.48 8.79
C LEU A 21 -47.25 37.67 7.82
N ASP A 22 -48.57 37.64 7.99
CA ASP A 22 -49.48 36.96 7.06
C ASP A 22 -49.44 37.60 5.68
N ASN A 23 -49.43 38.93 5.60
CA ASN A 23 -49.26 39.64 4.33
C ASN A 23 -47.90 39.35 3.69
N PHE A 24 -46.82 39.37 4.49
CA PHE A 24 -45.48 39.05 4.02
C PHE A 24 -45.39 37.62 3.50
N PHE A 25 -45.91 36.62 4.24
CA PHE A 25 -45.92 35.23 3.81
C PHE A 25 -46.84 35.00 2.61
N SER A 26 -48.00 35.65 2.53
CA SER A 26 -48.88 35.58 1.36
C SER A 26 -48.20 36.13 0.11
N VAL A 27 -47.50 37.27 0.22
CA VAL A 27 -46.73 37.87 -0.88
C VAL A 27 -45.51 37.00 -1.24
N CYS A 28 -44.84 36.39 -0.25
CA CYS A 28 -43.74 35.46 -0.50
C CYS A 28 -44.19 34.14 -1.14
N ILE A 29 -45.38 33.62 -0.84
CA ILE A 29 -45.96 32.42 -1.45
C ILE A 29 -46.31 32.67 -2.92
N ASP A 30 -46.80 33.87 -3.26
CA ASP A 30 -47.10 34.26 -4.65
C ASP A 30 -45.83 34.58 -5.47
N LEU A 31 -44.75 35.04 -4.84
CA LEU A 31 -43.50 35.44 -5.52
C LEU A 31 -42.42 34.34 -5.57
N CYS A 32 -42.42 33.39 -4.63
CA CYS A 32 -41.38 32.39 -4.49
C CYS A 32 -42.00 31.00 -4.38
N VAL A 33 -41.84 30.17 -5.43
CA VAL A 33 -42.08 28.73 -5.33
C VAL A 33 -40.98 28.13 -4.46
N VAL A 34 -41.27 27.92 -3.17
CA VAL A 34 -40.37 27.22 -2.25
C VAL A 34 -40.50 25.72 -2.52
N TYR A 35 -39.57 25.16 -3.29
CA TYR A 35 -39.44 23.70 -3.41
C TYR A 35 -38.80 23.15 -2.13
N TYR A 36 -39.61 22.53 -1.28
CA TYR A 36 -39.08 21.60 -0.29
C TYR A 36 -38.71 20.32 -1.04
N GLY A 37 -37.41 20.06 -1.20
CA GLY A 37 -36.88 18.81 -1.76
C GLY A 37 -37.08 17.64 -0.80
N ASN A 38 -38.32 17.34 -0.41
CA ASN A 38 -38.68 15.99 -0.01
C ASN A 38 -39.37 15.38 -1.23
N ASN A 39 -38.98 14.17 -1.62
CA ASN A 39 -39.67 13.44 -2.68
C ASN A 39 -41.03 12.90 -2.15
N ASN A 40 -41.80 13.67 -1.37
CA ASN A 40 -43.01 13.25 -0.63
C ASN A 40 -42.84 11.92 0.14
N ASN A 41 -41.70 11.68 0.80
CA ASN A 41 -41.34 10.40 1.41
C ASN A 41 -41.31 9.19 0.45
N SER A 42 -41.46 9.39 -0.86
CA SER A 42 -41.53 8.32 -1.85
C SER A 42 -40.28 7.44 -1.84
N LEU A 43 -39.11 7.99 -1.48
CA LEU A 43 -37.89 7.19 -1.31
C LEU A 43 -37.98 6.25 -0.11
N SER A 44 -38.42 6.76 1.04
CA SER A 44 -38.61 5.97 2.27
C SER A 44 -39.68 4.90 2.07
N GLU A 45 -40.77 5.24 1.37
CA GLU A 45 -41.85 4.32 1.01
C GLU A 45 -41.44 3.32 -0.09
N ALA A 46 -40.38 3.62 -0.84
CA ALA A 46 -39.84 2.74 -1.86
C ALA A 46 -38.91 1.66 -1.31
N LEU A 47 -38.19 1.92 -0.20
CA LEU A 47 -37.21 0.97 0.36
C LEU A 47 -37.76 -0.47 0.54
N PRO A 48 -38.98 -0.68 1.09
CA PRO A 48 -39.53 -2.03 1.19
C PRO A 48 -39.77 -2.72 -0.16
N LYS A 49 -39.95 -1.95 -1.25
CA LYS A 49 -40.18 -2.49 -2.60
C LYS A 49 -38.91 -3.05 -3.23
N PHE A 50 -37.73 -2.70 -2.72
CA PHE A 50 -36.45 -3.26 -3.17
C PHE A 50 -36.14 -4.63 -2.54
N ILE A 51 -36.87 -5.02 -1.49
CA ILE A 51 -36.69 -6.29 -0.79
C ILE A 51 -37.74 -7.30 -1.27
N LYS A 52 -37.28 -8.52 -1.54
CA LYS A 52 -38.12 -9.64 -1.97
C LYS A 52 -39.01 -10.13 -0.81
N ASN A 53 -40.33 -9.96 -0.94
CA ASN A 53 -41.33 -10.51 -0.01
C ASN A 53 -41.93 -11.86 -0.46
N GLU A 54 -41.80 -12.22 -1.75
CA GLU A 54 -42.39 -13.43 -2.35
C GLU A 54 -41.32 -14.44 -2.82
N LYS A 55 -41.70 -15.69 -3.16
CA LYS A 55 -40.75 -16.74 -3.58
C LYS A 55 -39.92 -16.38 -4.83
N LYS A 56 -40.45 -15.54 -5.74
CA LYS A 56 -39.76 -15.10 -6.96
C LYS A 56 -39.46 -13.60 -6.88
N PRO A 57 -38.21 -13.16 -7.19
CA PRO A 57 -37.87 -11.75 -7.22
C PRO A 57 -38.67 -11.03 -8.32
N ARG A 58 -39.02 -9.77 -8.06
CA ARG A 58 -39.62 -8.86 -9.04
C ARG A 58 -38.59 -7.81 -9.44
N TYR A 59 -38.81 -7.14 -10.56
CA TYR A 59 -37.99 -6.00 -10.99
C TYR A 59 -38.60 -4.69 -10.47
N VAL A 60 -37.76 -3.74 -10.08
CA VAL A 60 -38.12 -2.47 -9.46
C VAL A 60 -37.64 -1.34 -10.37
N SER A 61 -38.55 -0.48 -10.82
CA SER A 61 -38.19 0.74 -11.57
C SER A 61 -38.52 1.98 -10.75
N VAL A 62 -37.81 3.07 -11.03
CA VAL A 62 -38.10 4.39 -10.46
C VAL A 62 -38.43 5.31 -11.63
N ASP A 63 -39.70 5.69 -11.72
CA ASP A 63 -40.23 6.47 -12.83
C ASP A 63 -40.54 7.90 -12.37
N PHE A 64 -40.17 8.89 -13.19
CA PHE A 64 -40.50 10.29 -12.94
C PHE A 64 -41.91 10.60 -13.41
N GLN A 65 -42.80 11.03 -12.49
CA GLN A 65 -44.11 11.54 -12.86
C GLN A 65 -44.07 13.05 -12.99
N ALA A 66 -44.26 13.56 -14.22
CA ALA A 66 -44.36 14.98 -14.50
C ALA A 66 -45.78 15.51 -14.20
N GLY A 67 -45.88 16.69 -13.59
CA GLY A 67 -47.14 17.35 -13.24
C GLY A 67 -46.94 18.46 -12.21
N ALA A 68 -48.03 19.07 -11.73
CA ALA A 68 -47.99 20.12 -10.70
C ALA A 68 -47.33 19.66 -9.38
N ASN A 69 -47.35 18.34 -9.10
CA ASN A 69 -46.62 17.68 -8.01
C ASN A 69 -45.64 16.65 -8.61
N ALA A 70 -44.60 17.13 -9.28
CA ALA A 70 -43.59 16.25 -9.87
C ALA A 70 -42.84 15.47 -8.78
N HIS A 71 -42.81 14.14 -8.89
CA HIS A 71 -42.15 13.25 -7.94
C HIS A 71 -41.73 11.94 -8.61
N TYR A 72 -40.82 11.21 -7.97
CA TYR A 72 -40.42 9.88 -8.41
C TYR A 72 -41.27 8.81 -7.72
N VAL A 73 -41.79 7.87 -8.50
CA VAL A 73 -42.58 6.74 -8.03
C VAL A 73 -41.83 5.45 -8.27
N THR A 74 -41.77 4.59 -7.26
CA THR A 74 -41.17 3.26 -7.39
C THR A 74 -42.24 2.20 -7.65
N SER A 75 -42.07 1.44 -8.72
CA SER A 75 -43.00 0.41 -9.20
C SER A 75 -42.33 -0.97 -9.19
N THR A 76 -43.13 -2.05 -9.12
CA THR A 76 -42.62 -3.43 -9.22
C THR A 76 -43.26 -4.17 -10.40
N HIS A 77 -42.45 -4.90 -11.16
CA HIS A 77 -42.80 -5.56 -12.41
C HIS A 77 -42.33 -7.02 -12.40
N ARG A 78 -43.00 -7.87 -13.19
CA ARG A 78 -42.61 -9.29 -13.32
C ARG A 78 -41.53 -9.52 -14.37
N ASP A 79 -41.47 -8.67 -15.38
CA ASP A 79 -40.55 -8.77 -16.52
C ASP A 79 -39.58 -7.58 -16.50
N ASN A 80 -38.36 -7.81 -17.01
CA ASN A 80 -37.33 -6.79 -17.06
C ASN A 80 -37.43 -5.99 -18.37
N ASN A 81 -37.75 -4.70 -18.26
CA ASN A 81 -37.82 -3.79 -19.41
C ASN A 81 -36.47 -3.09 -19.73
N GLY A 82 -35.37 -3.51 -19.09
CA GLY A 82 -34.00 -3.03 -19.38
C GLY A 82 -33.47 -1.96 -18.43
N GLU A 83 -34.34 -1.22 -17.74
CA GLU A 83 -33.98 -0.17 -16.77
C GLU A 83 -34.45 -0.47 -15.34
N ALA A 84 -34.74 -1.74 -15.03
CA ALA A 84 -35.32 -2.15 -13.75
C ALA A 84 -34.34 -3.00 -12.92
N PHE A 85 -34.28 -2.72 -11.62
CA PHE A 85 -33.44 -3.38 -10.63
C PHE A 85 -34.12 -4.64 -10.07
N GLU A 86 -33.45 -5.80 -10.08
CA GLU A 86 -34.02 -7.02 -9.48
C GLU A 86 -34.03 -6.93 -7.94
N GLN A 87 -35.18 -7.24 -7.32
CA GLN A 87 -35.33 -7.22 -5.86
C GLN A 87 -34.26 -8.06 -5.14
N ILE A 88 -33.76 -7.52 -4.04
CA ILE A 88 -32.75 -8.15 -3.19
C ILE A 88 -33.41 -9.23 -2.33
N ASP A 89 -32.85 -10.44 -2.36
CA ASP A 89 -33.19 -11.49 -1.40
C ASP A 89 -32.42 -11.23 -0.08
N GLU A 90 -33.14 -10.72 0.92
CA GLU A 90 -32.56 -10.33 2.21
C GLU A 90 -31.79 -11.47 2.88
N LYS A 91 -32.27 -12.73 2.78
CA LYS A 91 -31.57 -13.88 3.35
C LYS A 91 -30.25 -14.14 2.66
N SER A 92 -30.22 -13.98 1.34
CA SER A 92 -28.99 -14.16 0.56
C SER A 92 -28.01 -13.02 0.85
N ALA A 93 -28.50 -11.78 0.98
CA ALA A 93 -27.67 -10.64 1.36
C ALA A 93 -27.09 -10.79 2.78
N MET A 94 -27.89 -11.27 3.73
CA MET A 94 -27.43 -11.53 5.10
C MET A 94 -26.39 -12.65 5.13
N ASN A 95 -26.60 -13.74 4.39
CA ASN A 95 -25.62 -14.82 4.27
C ASN A 95 -24.28 -14.31 3.70
N ILE A 96 -24.32 -13.48 2.66
CA ILE A 96 -23.11 -12.88 2.07
C ILE A 96 -22.43 -11.93 3.07
N SER A 97 -23.21 -11.16 3.83
CA SER A 97 -22.68 -10.24 4.85
C SER A 97 -22.00 -10.99 6.02
N GLU A 98 -22.55 -12.13 6.42
CA GLU A 98 -21.97 -13.00 7.45
C GLU A 98 -20.77 -13.81 6.93
N GLU A 99 -20.71 -14.06 5.62
CA GLU A 99 -19.62 -14.77 4.96
C GLU A 99 -18.36 -13.90 4.90
N LYS A 100 -17.55 -13.99 5.95
CA LYS A 100 -16.21 -13.41 5.95
C LYS A 100 -15.31 -14.25 5.05
N LEU A 101 -14.78 -13.63 3.99
CA LEU A 101 -13.69 -14.20 3.21
C LEU A 101 -12.58 -14.67 4.15
N LYS A 102 -12.12 -15.91 3.96
CA LYS A 102 -10.99 -16.43 4.73
C LYS A 102 -9.73 -15.70 4.31
N SER A 103 -8.77 -15.62 5.22
CA SER A 103 -7.46 -15.06 4.91
C SER A 103 -6.85 -15.82 3.72
N GLY A 104 -6.52 -15.10 2.65
CA GLY A 104 -5.92 -15.66 1.44
C GLY A 104 -6.91 -15.99 0.31
N GLU A 105 -8.22 -15.81 0.50
CA GLU A 105 -9.19 -15.96 -0.60
C GLU A 105 -9.19 -14.75 -1.53
N TYR A 106 -9.31 -15.01 -2.84
CA TYR A 106 -9.29 -13.98 -3.86
C TYR A 106 -10.51 -13.07 -3.75
N PHE A 107 -10.28 -11.76 -3.87
CA PHE A 107 -11.32 -10.77 -4.05
C PHE A 107 -10.99 -9.91 -5.27
N ASP A 108 -12.01 -9.51 -6.01
CA ASP A 108 -11.84 -8.62 -7.14
C ASP A 108 -11.64 -7.18 -6.65
N TYR A 109 -10.44 -6.66 -6.90
CA TYR A 109 -10.00 -5.35 -6.43
C TYR A 109 -10.92 -4.20 -6.90
N ARG A 110 -11.66 -4.39 -8.00
CA ARG A 110 -12.57 -3.37 -8.56
C ARG A 110 -13.68 -3.01 -7.58
N PHE A 111 -14.02 -3.91 -6.67
CA PHE A 111 -15.06 -3.69 -5.66
C PHE A 111 -14.54 -3.11 -4.35
N LEU A 112 -13.22 -3.04 -4.13
CA LEU A 112 -12.66 -2.58 -2.85
C LEU A 112 -13.13 -1.17 -2.46
N LYS A 113 -13.11 -0.23 -3.41
CA LYS A 113 -13.53 1.15 -3.14
C LYS A 113 -15.01 1.22 -2.80
N THR A 114 -15.84 0.53 -3.57
CA THR A 114 -17.29 0.46 -3.31
C THR A 114 -17.58 -0.20 -1.97
N ALA A 115 -16.92 -1.31 -1.65
CA ALA A 115 -17.09 -1.99 -0.37
C ALA A 115 -16.64 -1.12 0.82
N ALA A 116 -15.49 -0.44 0.70
CA ALA A 116 -15.02 0.50 1.72
C ALA A 116 -16.02 1.64 1.94
N GLU A 117 -16.52 2.25 0.86
CA GLU A 117 -17.55 3.29 0.94
C GLU A 117 -18.84 2.79 1.59
N LEU A 118 -19.30 1.58 1.27
CA LEU A 118 -20.50 0.99 1.88
C LEU A 118 -20.33 0.81 3.39
N VAL A 119 -19.17 0.30 3.83
CA VAL A 119 -18.87 0.15 5.26
C VAL A 119 -18.80 1.50 5.97
N LEU A 120 -18.19 2.51 5.33
CA LEU A 120 -18.14 3.86 5.90
C LEU A 120 -19.54 4.46 6.04
N LEU A 121 -20.40 4.29 5.03
CA LEU A 121 -21.80 4.72 5.09
C LEU A 121 -22.58 4.03 6.20
N GLU A 122 -22.35 2.73 6.41
CA GLU A 122 -22.98 1.98 7.50
C GLU A 122 -22.55 2.51 8.88
N GLU A 123 -21.26 2.78 9.07
CA GLU A 123 -20.74 3.35 10.32
C GLU A 123 -21.23 4.78 10.57
N GLU A 124 -21.36 5.59 9.52
CA GLU A 124 -22.00 6.91 9.58
C GLU A 124 -23.46 6.80 10.02
N ALA A 125 -24.21 5.83 9.47
CA ALA A 125 -25.60 5.56 9.85
C ALA A 125 -25.74 5.09 11.31
N LYS A 126 -24.74 4.39 11.85
CA LYS A 126 -24.66 4.04 13.28
C LYS A 126 -24.28 5.22 14.19
N GLY A 127 -24.01 6.40 13.63
CA GLY A 127 -23.74 7.64 14.35
C GLY A 127 -22.26 8.02 14.44
N ASN A 128 -21.35 7.30 13.77
CA ASN A 128 -19.93 7.63 13.78
C ASN A 128 -19.55 8.65 12.69
N LEU A 129 -19.92 9.91 12.93
CA LEU A 129 -19.77 11.00 11.96
C LEU A 129 -18.30 11.35 11.60
N ARG A 130 -17.32 10.91 12.37
CA ARG A 130 -15.89 11.19 12.13
C ARG A 130 -15.15 10.04 11.46
N VAL A 131 -15.83 8.94 11.11
CA VAL A 131 -15.18 7.74 10.55
C VAL A 131 -14.40 8.05 9.27
N ARG A 132 -14.87 9.00 8.44
CA ARG A 132 -14.17 9.44 7.22
C ARG A 132 -12.88 10.21 7.51
N GLU A 133 -12.84 11.00 8.58
CA GLU A 133 -11.61 11.70 8.98
C GLU A 133 -10.52 10.68 9.34
N PHE A 134 -10.88 9.67 10.15
CA PHE A 134 -9.97 8.61 10.57
C PHE A 134 -9.51 7.70 9.43
N THR A 135 -10.34 7.49 8.40
CA THR A 135 -10.05 6.58 7.29
C THR A 135 -9.55 7.28 6.02
N SER A 136 -9.46 8.61 6.04
CA SER A 136 -8.99 9.44 4.91
C SER A 136 -7.67 8.93 4.30
N THR A 137 -6.66 8.67 5.12
CA THR A 137 -5.36 8.14 4.67
C THR A 137 -5.48 6.76 4.03
N LEU A 138 -6.36 5.89 4.54
CA LEU A 138 -6.62 4.58 3.96
C LEU A 138 -7.25 4.73 2.58
N MET A 139 -8.24 5.60 2.43
CA MET A 139 -8.91 5.87 1.16
C MET A 139 -7.96 6.44 0.12
N THR A 140 -7.09 7.38 0.51
CA THR A 140 -6.04 7.90 -0.40
C THR A 140 -5.11 6.80 -0.87
N ARG A 141 -4.67 5.90 0.02
CA ARG A 141 -3.82 4.75 -0.36
C ARG A 141 -4.55 3.77 -1.26
N LEU A 142 -5.84 3.56 -1.02
CA LEU A 142 -6.67 2.73 -1.87
C LEU A 142 -6.79 3.33 -3.28
N ASP A 143 -6.96 4.64 -3.40
CA ASP A 143 -6.97 5.33 -4.69
C ASP A 143 -5.64 5.18 -5.43
N VAL A 144 -4.51 5.32 -4.73
CA VAL A 144 -3.18 5.05 -5.31
C VAL A 144 -3.11 3.62 -5.85
N PHE A 145 -3.52 2.63 -5.06
CA PHE A 145 -3.53 1.23 -5.49
C PHE A 145 -4.40 0.99 -6.74
N LEU A 146 -5.60 1.58 -6.78
CA LEU A 146 -6.55 1.40 -7.87
C LEU A 146 -6.12 2.10 -9.17
N TYR A 147 -5.62 3.33 -9.08
CA TYR A 147 -5.40 4.18 -10.25
C TYR A 147 -3.94 4.34 -10.66
N ASN A 148 -2.96 4.07 -9.78
CA ASN A 148 -1.55 4.11 -10.17
C ASN A 148 -1.23 2.96 -11.15
N ALA A 149 -0.58 3.30 -12.26
CA ALA A 149 -0.11 2.35 -13.26
C ALA A 149 0.96 1.41 -12.70
N GLU A 150 1.80 1.89 -11.78
CA GLU A 150 2.81 1.08 -11.10
C GLU A 150 2.18 -0.02 -10.23
N CYS A 151 0.92 0.14 -9.81
CA CYS A 151 0.19 -0.89 -9.07
C CYS A 151 -0.46 -1.95 -9.96
N LYS A 152 -0.31 -1.88 -11.30
CA LYS A 152 -0.94 -2.81 -12.24
C LYS A 152 -0.58 -4.27 -11.96
N PHE A 153 0.67 -4.55 -11.58
CA PHE A 153 1.12 -5.91 -11.24
C PHE A 153 0.35 -6.53 -10.06
N MET A 154 -0.16 -5.71 -9.13
CA MET A 154 -0.96 -6.19 -7.99
C MET A 154 -2.43 -6.46 -8.35
N LYS A 155 -2.87 -6.02 -9.53
CA LYS A 155 -4.26 -6.09 -10.02
C LYS A 155 -4.47 -7.21 -11.05
N GLU A 156 -3.40 -7.67 -11.69
CA GLU A 156 -3.48 -8.75 -12.68
C GLU A 156 -3.83 -10.09 -12.04
N THR A 157 -4.88 -10.72 -12.57
CA THR A 157 -5.50 -11.94 -12.04
C THR A 157 -5.09 -13.22 -12.73
N ASN A 158 -4.12 -13.14 -13.65
CA ASN A 158 -3.56 -14.34 -14.25
C ASN A 158 -2.79 -15.07 -13.15
N CYS A 159 -3.46 -16.03 -12.50
CA CYS A 159 -2.86 -16.91 -11.49
C CYS A 159 -1.83 -17.80 -12.17
N ARG A 160 -0.64 -17.22 -12.39
CA ARG A 160 0.55 -17.93 -12.87
C ARG A 160 1.05 -18.95 -11.85
N TYR A 161 0.61 -18.80 -10.59
CA TYR A 161 1.02 -19.62 -9.45
C TYR A 161 -0.23 -20.01 -8.65
N GLU A 162 -0.24 -21.25 -8.15
CA GLU A 162 -1.39 -21.81 -7.44
C GLU A 162 -1.43 -21.40 -5.96
N ASN A 163 -0.27 -21.23 -5.34
CA ASN A 163 -0.12 -20.85 -3.93
C ASN A 163 1.28 -20.26 -3.64
N GLU A 164 1.53 -19.86 -2.40
CA GLU A 164 2.81 -19.29 -1.95
C GLU A 164 4.00 -20.25 -2.17
N ASP A 165 3.81 -21.55 -1.92
CA ASP A 165 4.86 -22.55 -2.07
C ASP A 165 5.19 -22.79 -3.55
N ASP A 166 4.18 -22.80 -4.42
CA ASP A 166 4.32 -22.91 -5.88
C ASP A 166 5.03 -21.66 -6.46
N TYR A 167 4.71 -20.47 -5.95
CA TYR A 167 5.42 -19.24 -6.31
C TYR A 167 6.89 -19.30 -5.89
N LEU A 168 7.18 -19.69 -4.65
CA LEU A 168 8.55 -19.81 -4.15
C LEU A 168 9.37 -20.85 -4.91
N ALA A 169 8.76 -21.98 -5.27
CA ALA A 169 9.41 -23.01 -6.06
C ALA A 169 9.66 -22.55 -7.50
N LYS A 170 8.69 -21.95 -8.18
CA LYS A 170 8.83 -21.56 -9.60
C LYS A 170 9.65 -20.28 -9.81
N VAL A 171 9.55 -19.31 -8.91
CA VAL A 171 10.23 -18.01 -9.05
C VAL A 171 11.58 -18.01 -8.37
N PHE A 172 11.65 -18.58 -7.17
CA PHE A 172 12.88 -18.58 -6.37
C PHE A 172 13.57 -19.94 -6.31
N GLY A 173 13.03 -20.99 -6.94
CA GLY A 173 13.59 -22.34 -6.83
C GLY A 173 13.69 -22.85 -5.39
N ILE A 174 12.96 -22.25 -4.46
CA ILE A 174 12.95 -22.65 -3.05
C ILE A 174 11.91 -23.75 -2.91
N SER A 175 12.35 -25.00 -3.00
CA SER A 175 11.51 -26.19 -2.84
C SER A 175 12.20 -27.22 -1.95
N GLU A 176 11.45 -28.20 -1.44
CA GLU A 176 12.05 -29.31 -0.68
C GLU A 176 12.78 -30.32 -1.58
N GLU A 177 12.50 -30.31 -2.89
CA GLU A 177 12.89 -31.38 -3.82
C GLU A 177 14.02 -30.97 -4.79
N SER A 178 14.26 -29.67 -4.98
CA SER A 178 15.23 -29.14 -5.94
C SER A 178 16.16 -28.08 -5.32
N ASN A 179 17.45 -28.17 -5.65
CA ASN A 179 18.50 -27.19 -5.34
C ASN A 179 19.02 -26.51 -6.64
N GLU A 180 18.19 -26.42 -7.68
CA GLU A 180 18.66 -26.05 -9.03
C GLU A 180 19.15 -24.59 -9.13
N THR A 181 18.65 -23.69 -8.28
CA THR A 181 19.02 -22.27 -8.31
C THR A 181 19.65 -21.81 -6.99
N GLN A 182 20.96 -21.55 -7.02
CA GLN A 182 21.73 -21.11 -5.84
C GLN A 182 21.87 -19.59 -5.74
N LEU A 183 21.68 -18.86 -6.86
CA LEU A 183 21.81 -17.41 -6.94
C LEU A 183 20.66 -16.85 -7.76
N ILE A 184 19.95 -15.88 -7.19
CA ILE A 184 18.84 -15.18 -7.85
C ILE A 184 19.15 -13.69 -7.79
N CYS A 185 19.26 -13.09 -8.96
CA CYS A 185 19.43 -11.65 -9.10
C CYS A 185 18.09 -11.05 -9.53
N ILE A 186 17.59 -10.11 -8.73
CA ILE A 186 16.41 -9.32 -9.04
C ILE A 186 16.91 -7.96 -9.50
N ASP A 187 16.87 -7.71 -10.81
CA ASP A 187 17.15 -6.38 -11.34
C ASP A 187 15.98 -5.44 -11.02
N SER A 188 16.30 -4.36 -10.31
CA SER A 188 15.35 -3.33 -9.89
C SER A 188 15.81 -1.92 -10.30
N SER A 189 16.71 -1.83 -11.27
CA SER A 189 17.30 -0.58 -11.77
C SER A 189 16.24 0.43 -12.27
N GLU A 190 15.17 -0.06 -12.90
CA GLU A 190 14.08 0.78 -13.43
C GLU A 190 12.94 1.04 -12.43
N VAL A 191 13.03 0.50 -11.22
CA VAL A 191 11.94 0.57 -10.23
C VAL A 191 12.05 1.87 -9.41
N GLY A 192 10.94 2.61 -9.36
CA GLY A 192 10.80 3.81 -8.52
C GLY A 192 11.00 3.52 -7.03
N THR A 193 11.40 4.51 -6.23
CA THR A 193 11.76 4.33 -4.82
C THR A 193 10.64 3.74 -3.97
N ASP A 194 9.41 4.21 -4.17
CA ASP A 194 8.26 3.80 -3.36
C ASP A 194 7.89 2.34 -3.65
N VAL A 195 7.95 1.96 -4.93
CA VAL A 195 7.71 0.58 -5.38
C VAL A 195 8.84 -0.34 -4.96
N LEU A 196 10.10 0.13 -5.00
CA LEU A 196 11.27 -0.64 -4.58
C LEU A 196 11.19 -1.02 -3.09
N GLU A 197 10.81 -0.07 -2.24
CA GLU A 197 10.62 -0.30 -0.81
C GLU A 197 9.52 -1.33 -0.54
N LEU A 198 8.38 -1.20 -1.23
CA LEU A 198 7.28 -2.15 -1.13
C LEU A 198 7.69 -3.55 -1.60
N MET A 199 8.30 -3.64 -2.78
CA MET A 199 8.71 -4.87 -3.44
C MET A 199 9.71 -5.65 -2.57
N THR A 200 10.79 -4.99 -2.14
CA THR A 200 11.80 -5.60 -1.27
C THR A 200 11.22 -6.02 0.08
N SER A 201 10.31 -5.22 0.65
CA SER A 201 9.63 -5.57 1.90
C SER A 201 8.73 -6.81 1.77
N VAL A 202 7.98 -6.92 0.68
CA VAL A 202 7.10 -8.06 0.39
C VAL A 202 7.92 -9.32 0.18
N VAL A 203 8.95 -9.28 -0.67
CA VAL A 203 9.84 -10.43 -0.91
C VAL A 203 10.49 -10.90 0.39
N SER A 204 11.04 -9.96 1.17
CA SER A 204 11.66 -10.26 2.47
C SER A 204 10.68 -10.92 3.44
N ARG A 205 9.43 -10.46 3.46
CA ARG A 205 8.39 -11.00 4.33
C ARG A 205 7.98 -12.41 3.92
N ILE A 206 7.76 -12.64 2.62
CA ILE A 206 7.44 -13.98 2.10
C ILE A 206 8.54 -14.96 2.47
N LEU A 207 9.81 -14.60 2.25
CA LEU A 207 10.95 -15.45 2.61
C LEU A 207 11.04 -15.71 4.11
N PHE A 208 10.84 -14.68 4.94
CA PHE A 208 10.85 -14.81 6.40
C PHE A 208 9.73 -15.73 6.90
N ASP A 209 8.51 -15.54 6.41
CA ASP A 209 7.35 -16.34 6.81
C ASP A 209 7.49 -17.80 6.34
N TYR A 210 7.97 -18.02 5.12
CA TYR A 210 8.31 -19.36 4.62
C TYR A 210 9.33 -20.06 5.53
N ARG A 211 10.44 -19.39 5.87
CA ARG A 211 11.47 -19.96 6.77
C ARG A 211 10.95 -20.19 8.19
N LYS A 212 10.02 -19.35 8.66
CA LYS A 212 9.39 -19.47 9.97
C LYS A 212 8.44 -20.67 10.07
N LYS A 213 7.78 -21.06 8.96
CA LYS A 213 6.91 -22.25 8.88
C LYS A 213 7.71 -23.57 9.03
N GLN A 214 9.01 -23.57 8.72
CA GLN A 214 9.86 -24.76 8.79
C GLN A 214 10.04 -25.28 10.23
N LYS A 215 9.91 -26.59 10.43
CA LYS A 215 9.98 -27.26 11.75
C LYS A 215 11.15 -28.25 11.83
N GLY A 216 11.57 -28.55 13.06
CA GLY A 216 12.62 -29.53 13.34
C GLY A 216 13.93 -29.25 12.60
N GLU A 217 14.54 -30.29 12.04
CA GLU A 217 15.79 -30.19 11.27
C GLU A 217 15.68 -29.32 10.01
N LYS A 218 14.50 -29.27 9.35
CA LYS A 218 14.30 -28.47 8.13
C LYS A 218 14.55 -26.98 8.37
N ARG A 219 14.26 -26.50 9.59
CA ARG A 219 14.49 -25.11 10.00
C ARG A 219 15.95 -24.68 9.91
N ARG A 220 16.90 -25.62 10.01
CA ARG A 220 18.35 -25.36 9.97
C ARG A 220 18.99 -25.64 8.61
N LYS A 221 18.26 -26.28 7.68
CA LYS A 221 18.72 -26.62 6.34
C LYS A 221 18.39 -25.52 5.33
N HIS A 222 19.14 -25.46 4.24
CA HIS A 222 18.98 -24.50 3.13
C HIS A 222 18.90 -23.04 3.61
N PRO A 223 19.98 -22.50 4.20
CA PRO A 223 20.00 -21.10 4.61
C PRO A 223 19.80 -20.19 3.40
N VAL A 224 19.03 -19.12 3.60
CA VAL A 224 18.80 -18.10 2.57
C VAL A 224 19.59 -16.85 2.96
N HIS A 225 20.38 -16.35 2.02
CA HIS A 225 21.08 -15.06 2.15
C HIS A 225 20.37 -14.04 1.27
N LEU A 226 19.74 -13.06 1.90
CA LEU A 226 19.16 -11.93 1.22
C LEU A 226 20.21 -10.81 1.13
N ILE A 227 20.68 -10.55 -0.09
CA ILE A 227 21.67 -9.53 -0.39
C ILE A 227 20.93 -8.28 -0.89
N LEU A 228 21.13 -7.17 -0.20
CA LEU A 228 20.42 -5.92 -0.40
C LEU A 228 21.42 -4.86 -0.87
N ASP A 229 21.36 -4.52 -2.16
CA ASP A 229 22.20 -3.49 -2.74
C ASP A 229 21.54 -2.12 -2.71
N GLU A 230 22.36 -1.07 -2.55
CA GLU A 230 21.93 0.30 -2.28
C GLU A 230 20.82 0.40 -1.22
N ALA A 231 20.99 -0.33 -0.13
CA ALA A 231 19.96 -0.53 0.88
C ALA A 231 19.47 0.76 1.56
N HIS A 232 20.25 1.86 1.50
CA HIS A 232 19.80 3.17 1.99
C HIS A 232 18.56 3.70 1.25
N ARG A 233 18.29 3.20 0.03
CA ARG A 233 17.09 3.54 -0.74
C ARG A 233 15.79 3.01 -0.12
N TYR A 234 15.83 1.92 0.66
CA TYR A 234 14.63 1.24 1.17
C TYR A 234 14.72 0.75 2.63
N ILE A 235 15.87 0.89 3.31
CA ILE A 235 16.04 0.62 4.76
C ILE A 235 16.38 1.93 5.47
N ARG A 236 15.43 2.87 5.49
CA ARG A 236 15.65 4.23 6.00
C ARG A 236 15.54 4.31 7.53
N LYS A 237 16.28 5.26 8.10
CA LYS A 237 16.35 5.52 9.55
C LYS A 237 15.04 6.06 10.16
N ASP A 238 14.36 6.97 9.46
CA ASP A 238 13.28 7.80 10.03
C ASP A 238 11.91 7.61 9.35
N THR A 239 11.68 6.47 8.71
CA THR A 239 10.34 6.14 8.23
C THR A 239 9.46 5.78 9.43
N GLU A 240 8.61 6.73 9.85
CA GLU A 240 7.46 6.47 10.70
C GLU A 240 6.55 5.46 9.99
N TYR A 241 6.88 4.18 10.08
CA TYR A 241 5.94 3.11 9.78
C TYR A 241 4.94 3.08 10.92
N ILE A 242 3.94 3.97 10.85
CA ILE A 242 2.95 4.31 11.90
C ILE A 242 2.29 3.06 12.55
N MET A 243 2.40 1.86 11.97
CA MET A 243 1.85 0.61 12.55
C MET A 243 2.63 -0.68 12.20
N ARG A 244 3.83 -0.65 11.60
CA ARG A 244 4.50 -1.90 11.13
C ARG A 244 5.97 -1.95 11.52
N GLU A 245 6.34 -2.99 12.27
CA GLU A 245 7.75 -3.36 12.47
C GLU A 245 8.43 -3.53 11.11
N ASN A 246 9.52 -2.81 10.89
CA ASN A 246 10.33 -2.90 9.68
C ASN A 246 10.81 -4.35 9.51
N ILE A 247 10.48 -4.97 8.38
CA ILE A 247 10.79 -6.40 8.14
C ILE A 247 12.31 -6.66 8.18
N PHE A 248 13.13 -5.70 7.74
CA PHE A 248 14.57 -5.83 7.76
C PHE A 248 15.12 -5.81 9.19
N GLU A 249 14.58 -4.96 10.08
CA GLU A 249 14.93 -4.98 11.50
C GLU A 249 14.55 -6.30 12.16
N LYS A 250 13.37 -6.82 11.82
CA LYS A 250 12.90 -8.11 12.32
C LYS A 250 13.80 -9.25 11.87
N ILE A 251 14.16 -9.30 10.59
CA ILE A 251 15.09 -10.30 10.06
C ILE A 251 16.48 -10.13 10.69
N ALA A 252 16.95 -8.90 10.90
CA ALA A 252 18.24 -8.67 11.55
C ALA A 252 18.28 -9.21 12.99
N ARG A 253 17.19 -9.07 13.75
CA ARG A 253 17.08 -9.57 15.14
C ARG A 253 16.83 -11.08 15.22
N GLU A 254 15.94 -11.62 14.38
CA GLU A 254 15.43 -12.98 14.52
C GLU A 254 15.91 -13.96 13.42
N GLY A 255 16.42 -13.46 12.30
CA GLY A 255 16.70 -14.25 11.08
C GLY A 255 17.64 -15.42 11.33
N ARG A 256 18.63 -15.25 12.22
CA ARG A 256 19.54 -16.33 12.66
C ARG A 256 18.80 -17.56 13.18
N LYS A 257 17.63 -17.38 13.82
CA LYS A 257 16.78 -18.46 14.36
C LYS A 257 16.09 -19.27 13.26
N TYR A 258 16.00 -18.74 12.04
CA TYR A 258 15.26 -19.32 10.91
C TYR A 258 16.16 -19.62 9.69
N SER A 259 17.48 -19.53 9.86
CA SER A 259 18.47 -19.63 8.78
C SER A 259 18.20 -18.65 7.63
N LEU A 260 17.78 -17.43 7.96
CA LEU A 260 17.66 -16.32 7.03
C LEU A 260 18.66 -15.23 7.43
N PHE A 261 19.59 -14.90 6.53
CA PHE A 261 20.67 -13.95 6.77
C PHE A 261 20.52 -12.74 5.86
N LEU A 262 20.91 -11.58 6.37
CA LEU A 262 20.99 -10.33 5.62
C LEU A 262 22.45 -10.01 5.29
N MET A 263 22.68 -9.56 4.06
CA MET A 263 23.89 -8.86 3.65
C MET A 263 23.46 -7.53 3.05
N ILE A 264 24.07 -6.45 3.51
CA ILE A 264 23.65 -5.10 3.19
C ILE A 264 24.83 -4.36 2.57
N SER A 265 24.61 -3.81 1.39
CA SER A 265 25.54 -2.95 0.66
C SER A 265 24.92 -1.55 0.56
N SER A 266 25.72 -0.52 0.84
CA SER A 266 25.30 0.87 0.71
C SER A 266 26.50 1.80 0.64
N GLN A 267 26.39 2.84 -0.19
CA GLN A 267 27.35 3.94 -0.24
C GLN A 267 27.13 4.99 0.87
N ARG A 268 25.93 5.04 1.45
CA ARG A 268 25.51 6.02 2.47
C ARG A 268 25.08 5.32 3.75
N PRO A 269 26.03 4.85 4.58
CA PRO A 269 25.70 4.16 5.82
C PRO A 269 24.90 5.04 6.79
N SER A 270 25.12 6.36 6.81
CA SER A 270 24.39 7.28 7.71
C SER A 270 22.88 7.37 7.45
N GLU A 271 22.42 7.01 6.25
CA GLU A 271 21.00 7.01 5.87
C GLU A 271 20.29 5.67 6.23
N LEU A 272 21.04 4.63 6.61
CA LEU A 272 20.50 3.32 6.98
C LEU A 272 19.95 3.28 8.40
N SER A 273 18.95 2.41 8.64
CA SER A 273 18.46 2.11 9.99
C SER A 273 19.60 1.68 10.93
N GLN A 274 19.74 2.43 12.03
CA GLN A 274 20.71 2.14 13.09
C GLN A 274 20.43 0.78 13.74
N THR A 275 19.16 0.41 13.87
CA THR A 275 18.77 -0.91 14.37
C THR A 275 19.36 -2.01 13.51
N VAL A 276 19.17 -1.94 12.19
CA VAL A 276 19.66 -2.98 11.28
C VAL A 276 21.18 -3.06 11.34
N LEU A 277 21.87 -1.92 11.25
CA LEU A 277 23.33 -1.90 11.31
C LEU A 277 23.87 -2.42 12.65
N SER A 278 23.27 -2.08 13.79
CA SER A 278 23.70 -2.59 15.10
C SER A 278 23.64 -4.12 15.23
N GLN A 279 22.80 -4.78 14.43
CA GLN A 279 22.67 -6.24 14.41
C GLN A 279 23.63 -6.91 13.41
N CYS A 280 24.31 -6.15 12.55
CA CYS A 280 25.31 -6.69 11.66
C CYS A 280 26.51 -7.19 12.49
N GLY A 281 26.80 -8.48 12.38
CA GLY A 281 27.94 -9.11 13.08
C GLY A 281 29.27 -9.05 12.34
N ASN A 282 29.24 -8.70 11.05
CA ASN A 282 30.41 -8.65 10.16
C ASN A 282 30.32 -7.40 9.28
N TYR A 283 31.47 -6.79 9.00
CA TYR A 283 31.57 -5.57 8.23
C TYR A 283 32.74 -5.66 7.26
N ILE A 284 32.49 -5.16 6.04
CA ILE A 284 33.48 -4.99 4.99
C ILE A 284 33.39 -3.52 4.60
N VAL A 285 34.37 -2.73 5.06
CA VAL A 285 34.35 -1.27 4.88
C VAL A 285 35.39 -0.89 3.85
N HIS A 286 34.91 -0.49 2.67
CA HIS A 286 35.71 0.13 1.63
C HIS A 286 36.05 1.58 1.98
N ARG A 287 36.75 2.26 1.08
CA ARG A 287 37.11 3.67 1.24
C ARG A 287 35.88 4.54 1.47
N ILE A 288 35.86 5.25 2.60
CA ILE A 288 34.84 6.25 2.93
C ILE A 288 35.55 7.59 3.20
N GLN A 289 35.13 8.63 2.49
CA GLN A 289 35.67 9.98 2.65
C GLN A 289 34.75 10.89 3.47
N ASN A 290 33.45 10.67 3.39
CA ASN A 290 32.45 11.48 4.09
C ASN A 290 32.58 11.29 5.60
N GLU A 291 32.71 12.39 6.34
CA GLU A 291 32.90 12.34 7.80
C GLU A 291 31.65 11.92 8.56
N ILE A 292 30.45 12.24 8.06
CA ILE A 292 29.18 11.85 8.67
C ILE A 292 29.04 10.33 8.61
N ASP A 293 29.28 9.74 7.44
CA ASP A 293 29.22 8.29 7.23
C ASP A 293 30.26 7.54 8.07
N LEU A 294 31.47 8.09 8.14
CA LEU A 294 32.56 7.51 8.91
C LEU A 294 32.29 7.54 10.42
N ASN A 295 31.79 8.68 10.93
CA ASN A 295 31.39 8.83 12.32
C ASN A 295 30.19 7.94 12.66
N TYR A 296 29.27 7.76 11.71
CA TYR A 296 28.13 6.87 11.90
C TYR A 296 28.56 5.41 12.03
N ILE A 297 29.43 4.92 11.14
CA ILE A 297 30.04 3.59 11.27
C ILE A 297 30.75 3.46 12.61
N TYR A 298 31.55 4.46 13.01
CA TYR A 298 32.23 4.46 14.30
C TYR A 298 31.28 4.32 15.49
N SER A 299 30.13 4.99 15.44
CA SER A 299 29.14 4.97 16.53
C SER A 299 28.45 3.62 16.72
N VAL A 300 28.40 2.78 15.68
CA VAL A 300 27.70 1.50 15.71
C VAL A 300 28.64 0.35 16.08
N LEU A 301 29.95 0.55 15.97
CA LEU A 301 30.95 -0.51 16.10
C LEU A 301 31.61 -0.56 17.48
N PRO A 302 31.66 -1.74 18.12
CA PRO A 302 32.43 -1.90 19.35
C PRO A 302 33.93 -1.94 19.04
N TYR A 303 34.73 -1.23 19.86
CA TYR A 303 36.21 -1.28 19.85
C TYR A 303 36.91 -0.83 18.57
N PHE A 304 36.57 0.35 18.05
CA PHE A 304 37.24 0.95 16.89
C PHE A 304 38.31 1.96 17.31
N SER A 305 39.57 1.78 16.90
CA SER A 305 40.65 2.76 17.14
C SER A 305 40.69 3.84 16.05
N SER A 306 41.25 5.01 16.37
CA SER A 306 41.47 6.11 15.42
C SER A 306 42.36 5.71 14.23
N ASP A 307 43.25 4.73 14.40
CA ASP A 307 44.16 4.28 13.35
C ASP A 307 43.42 3.61 12.19
N TYR A 308 42.34 2.89 12.47
CA TYR A 308 41.52 2.26 11.43
C TYR A 308 40.76 3.31 10.60
N VAL A 309 40.37 4.44 11.21
CA VAL A 309 39.72 5.56 10.52
C VAL A 309 40.64 6.10 9.43
N ASN A 310 41.91 6.32 9.78
CA ASN A 310 42.92 6.80 8.83
C ASN A 310 43.15 5.78 7.69
N LYS A 311 43.18 4.47 8.02
CA LYS A 311 43.30 3.40 7.02
C LYS A 311 42.11 3.37 6.05
N ILE A 312 40.87 3.50 6.54
CA ILE A 312 39.67 3.56 5.69
C ILE A 312 39.74 4.77 4.74
N LYS A 313 40.12 5.94 5.24
CA LYS A 313 40.22 7.16 4.41
C LYS A 313 41.27 7.03 3.28
N GLN A 314 42.36 6.30 3.55
CA GLN A 314 43.50 6.10 2.65
C GLN A 314 43.38 4.87 1.75
N ALA A 315 42.43 3.97 2.00
CA ALA A 315 42.22 2.77 1.20
C ALA A 315 42.03 3.10 -0.29
N VAL A 316 42.64 2.31 -1.16
CA VAL A 316 42.48 2.44 -2.63
C VAL A 316 41.35 1.53 -3.13
N PRO A 317 40.79 1.77 -4.35
CA PRO A 317 39.79 0.88 -4.93
C PRO A 317 40.25 -0.59 -4.92
N GLY A 318 39.37 -1.47 -4.46
CA GLY A 318 39.67 -2.89 -4.26
C GLY A 318 40.24 -3.24 -2.89
N GLU A 319 40.59 -2.27 -2.04
CA GLU A 319 40.95 -2.54 -0.64
C GLU A 319 39.75 -2.32 0.30
N ALA A 320 39.68 -3.13 1.35
CA ALA A 320 38.67 -3.01 2.40
C ALA A 320 39.23 -3.37 3.78
N LEU A 321 38.71 -2.71 4.80
CA LEU A 321 38.90 -3.11 6.20
C LEU A 321 37.78 -4.09 6.58
N ILE A 322 38.15 -5.32 6.96
CA ILE A 322 37.22 -6.36 7.42
C ILE A 322 37.32 -6.50 8.92
N PHE A 323 36.18 -6.53 9.61
CA PHE A 323 36.10 -6.80 11.04
C PHE A 323 34.73 -7.40 11.42
N GLY A 324 34.64 -7.92 12.65
CA GLY A 324 33.47 -8.63 13.17
C GLY A 324 33.76 -10.11 13.38
N ASN A 325 32.72 -10.93 13.51
CA ASN A 325 32.84 -12.34 13.90
C ASN A 325 33.53 -13.23 12.83
N CYS A 326 33.65 -12.76 11.59
CA CYS A 326 34.29 -13.47 10.49
C CYS A 326 35.82 -13.45 10.55
N VAL A 327 36.43 -12.57 11.37
CA VAL A 327 37.88 -12.45 11.51
C VAL A 327 38.27 -12.29 12.99
N PRO A 328 39.40 -12.86 13.46
CA PRO A 328 39.79 -12.77 14.87
C PRO A 328 40.28 -11.36 15.28
N MET A 329 40.69 -10.54 14.32
CA MET A 329 41.08 -9.14 14.50
C MET A 329 40.75 -8.36 13.22
N PRO A 330 40.62 -7.02 13.27
CA PRO A 330 40.42 -6.21 12.08
C PRO A 330 41.61 -6.35 11.10
N LEU A 331 41.30 -6.64 9.84
CA LEU A 331 42.29 -6.89 8.79
C LEU A 331 42.06 -5.98 7.60
N MET A 332 43.13 -5.34 7.12
CA MET A 332 43.11 -4.67 5.83
C MET A 332 43.39 -5.71 4.74
N VAL A 333 42.49 -5.86 3.78
CA VAL A 333 42.60 -6.84 2.71
C VAL A 333 42.42 -6.19 1.35
N LYS A 334 42.96 -6.85 0.32
CA LYS A 334 42.68 -6.54 -1.07
C LYS A 334 41.70 -7.58 -1.60
N ILE A 335 40.54 -7.11 -2.08
CA ILE A 335 39.48 -7.94 -2.65
C ILE A 335 39.87 -8.31 -4.09
N GLU A 336 39.75 -9.59 -4.41
CA GLU A 336 39.94 -10.08 -5.78
C GLU A 336 38.82 -9.58 -6.69
N GLN A 337 39.18 -9.23 -7.93
CA GLN A 337 38.19 -8.77 -8.91
C GLN A 337 37.31 -9.94 -9.37
N ALA A 338 36.02 -9.64 -9.53
CA ALA A 338 35.06 -10.61 -10.04
C ALA A 338 35.38 -11.01 -11.49
N SER A 339 35.16 -12.28 -11.82
CA SER A 339 35.27 -12.80 -13.18
C SER A 339 34.05 -13.68 -13.48
N PRO A 340 33.14 -13.25 -14.37
CA PRO A 340 33.18 -12.00 -15.14
C PRO A 340 32.93 -10.74 -14.29
N ASP A 341 33.42 -9.60 -14.76
CA ASP A 341 33.20 -8.29 -14.14
C ASP A 341 31.71 -7.88 -14.30
N PRO A 342 31.03 -7.37 -13.25
CA PRO A 342 29.67 -6.86 -13.37
C PRO A 342 29.55 -5.74 -14.42
N ASN A 343 28.39 -5.68 -15.08
CA ASN A 343 28.08 -4.65 -16.07
C ASN A 343 27.86 -3.28 -15.41
N SER A 344 28.96 -2.62 -15.08
CA SER A 344 29.03 -1.38 -14.28
C SER A 344 29.65 -0.21 -15.08
N LYS A 345 29.82 -0.38 -16.39
CA LYS A 345 30.44 0.64 -17.24
C LYS A 345 29.51 1.84 -17.39
N ASN A 346 29.93 2.96 -16.81
CA ASN A 346 29.29 4.24 -17.03
C ASN A 346 29.55 4.74 -18.46
N CYS A 347 28.70 5.66 -18.92
CA CYS A 347 28.94 6.37 -20.16
C CYS A 347 30.26 7.14 -20.09
N GLU A 348 31.15 6.90 -21.06
CA GLU A 348 32.35 7.71 -21.27
C GLU A 348 31.93 9.03 -21.92
N ILE A 349 31.60 10.01 -21.06
CA ILE A 349 31.05 11.31 -21.43
C ILE A 349 31.90 12.00 -22.50
N ASP A 350 33.23 11.91 -22.36
CA ASP A 350 34.19 12.47 -23.30
C ASP A 350 34.04 11.87 -24.70
N LYS A 351 33.92 10.54 -24.81
CA LYS A 351 33.73 9.86 -26.09
C LYS A 351 32.35 10.10 -26.68
N GLU A 352 31.32 10.22 -25.85
CA GLU A 352 29.95 10.38 -26.32
C GLU A 352 29.64 11.83 -26.74
N TRP A 353 30.08 12.82 -25.97
CA TRP A 353 29.84 14.23 -26.27
C TRP A 353 30.79 14.79 -27.31
N PHE A 354 32.05 14.35 -27.33
CA PHE A 354 33.05 14.83 -28.26
C PHE A 354 33.36 13.79 -29.33
N LYS A 355 32.33 13.22 -29.96
CA LYS A 355 32.47 12.53 -31.25
C LYS A 355 33.02 13.52 -32.27
N ILE A 356 34.34 13.73 -32.24
CA ILE A 356 35.09 14.43 -33.27
C ILE A 356 34.86 13.59 -34.51
N SER A 357 33.99 14.07 -35.38
CA SER A 357 33.80 13.50 -36.69
C SER A 357 35.17 13.58 -37.36
N LEU A 358 35.85 12.44 -37.48
CA LEU A 358 36.95 12.27 -38.41
C LEU A 358 36.36 12.29 -39.82
N HIS A 359 35.78 13.43 -40.22
CA HIS A 359 35.47 13.74 -41.60
C HIS A 359 36.66 14.50 -42.17
N ASP A 360 37.31 13.84 -43.11
CA ASP A 360 38.12 14.39 -44.19
C ASP A 360 39.46 15.05 -43.80
N LYS A 361 40.47 14.19 -43.62
CA LYS A 361 41.83 14.46 -44.10
C LYS A 361 42.20 13.44 -45.20
N ASN A 362 41.48 13.49 -46.31
CA ASN A 362 41.94 13.02 -47.61
C ASN A 362 41.57 14.12 -48.63
N ASN A 363 42.46 15.10 -48.76
CA ASN A 363 42.68 15.86 -49.99
C ASN A 363 44.11 16.39 -50.00
#